data_AF-A0A822ZU07-F1
#
_entry.id   AF-A0A822ZU07-F1
#
_cell.length_a   1.000
_cell.length_b   1.000
_cell.length_c   1.000
_cell.angle_alpha   90.00
_cell.angle_beta   90.00
_cell.angle_gamma   90.00
#
_symmetry.space_group_name_H-M   'P 1'
#
loop_
_entity.id
_entity.type
_entity.pdbx_description
1 polymer ?
#
loop_
_entity_poly.entity_id
_entity_poly.type
_entity_poly.pdbx_seq_one_letter_code
_entity_poly.pdbx_strand_id
1 'polypeptide(L)'
;MCYTTITYSLIVLTIVFHGQQYSLPAWSVSILSDCKQEVYSTAKKAEDIRDTAAEGKGFISAKGLREQKSVTSDASDYLWYMTRSIA
;
A
#
# COMPACT_ATOMS: atom_id res chain seq x y z
N MET A 1 -9.08 -17.29 -11.28
CA MET A 1 -8.50 -15.96 -10.97
C MET A 1 -8.53 -15.12 -12.25
N CYS A 2 -8.90 -13.85 -12.14
CA CYS A 2 -8.92 -12.90 -13.27
C CYS A 2 -8.11 -11.64 -12.93
N TYR A 3 -7.74 -10.86 -13.94
CA TYR A 3 -7.17 -9.53 -13.74
C TYR A 3 -7.79 -8.52 -14.70
N THR A 4 -7.85 -7.27 -14.26
CA THR A 4 -8.29 -6.12 -15.07
C THR A 4 -7.15 -5.13 -15.15
N THR A 5 -6.85 -4.67 -16.37
CA THR A 5 -5.80 -3.67 -16.62
C THR A 5 -6.42 -2.43 -17.21
N ILE A 6 -5.96 -1.27 -16.73
CA ILE A 6 -6.27 0.01 -17.38
C ILE A 6 -5.01 0.56 -18.01
N THR A 7 -5.05 0.71 -19.33
CA THR A 7 -4.01 1.37 -20.12
C THR A 7 -4.54 2.69 -20.66
N TYR A 8 -3.71 3.73 -20.68
CA TYR A 8 -4.00 5.05 -21.27
C TYR A 8 -5.03 5.95 -20.56
N SER A 9 -5.65 5.50 -19.47
CA SER A 9 -6.46 6.38 -18.63
C SER A 9 -5.56 7.20 -17.70
N LEU A 10 -5.77 8.52 -17.65
CA LEU A 10 -5.11 9.43 -16.70
C LEU A 10 -5.86 9.53 -15.36
N ILE A 11 -7.10 9.04 -15.32
CA ILE A 11 -8.01 9.18 -14.18
C ILE A 11 -8.60 7.83 -13.77
N VAL A 12 -9.31 7.82 -12.64
CA VAL A 12 -10.11 6.67 -12.19
C VAL A 12 -11.18 6.37 -13.24
N LEU A 13 -11.31 5.11 -13.62
CA LEU A 13 -12.30 4.64 -14.57
C LEU A 13 -13.14 3.54 -13.92
N THR A 14 -14.45 3.67 -14.04
CA THR A 14 -15.38 2.61 -13.65
C THR A 14 -15.66 1.73 -14.86
N ILE A 15 -15.35 0.45 -14.77
CA ILE A 15 -15.61 -0.54 -15.82
C ILE A 15 -16.68 -1.54 -15.37
N VAL A 16 -17.36 -2.17 -16.32
CA VAL A 16 -18.23 -3.32 -16.07
C VAL A 16 -17.51 -4.59 -16.50
N PHE A 17 -17.26 -5.50 -15.55
CA PHE A 17 -16.62 -6.79 -15.79
C PHE A 17 -17.49 -7.90 -15.17
N HIS A 18 -17.90 -8.89 -15.96
CA HIS A 18 -18.87 -9.93 -15.54
C HIS A 18 -20.17 -9.38 -14.91
N GLY A 19 -20.66 -8.23 -15.40
CA GLY A 19 -21.87 -7.58 -14.89
C GLY A 19 -21.70 -6.86 -13.54
N GLN A 20 -20.47 -6.81 -13.00
CA GLN A 20 -20.13 -6.06 -11.80
C GLN A 20 -19.34 -4.79 -12.18
N GLN A 21 -19.56 -3.70 -11.43
CA GLN A 21 -18.82 -2.46 -11.63
C GLN A 21 -17.57 -2.41 -10.76
N TYR A 22 -16.44 -2.02 -11.34
CA TYR A 22 -15.17 -1.83 -10.64
C TYR A 22 -14.64 -0.44 -10.89
N SER A 23 -14.39 0.31 -9.82
CA SER A 23 -13.69 1.60 -9.87
C SER A 23 -12.19 1.34 -9.77
N LEU A 24 -11.48 1.54 -10.87
CA LEU A 24 -10.07 1.21 -11.03
C LEU A 24 -9.25 2.50 -11.21
N PRO A 25 -8.19 2.72 -10.41
CA PRO A 25 -7.30 3.86 -10.58
C PRO A 25 -6.53 3.81 -11.91
N ALA A 26 -6.06 4.99 -12.34
CA ALA A 26 -5.28 5.18 -13.56
C ALA A 26 -4.02 4.29 -13.57
N TRP A 27 -3.67 3.74 -14.75
CA TRP A 27 -2.50 2.88 -14.98
C TRP A 27 -2.30 1.76 -13.95
N SER A 28 -3.39 1.08 -13.57
CA SER A 28 -3.34 0.02 -12.57
C SER A 28 -3.68 -1.36 -13.15
N VAL A 29 -3.19 -2.37 -12.44
CA VAL A 29 -3.62 -3.77 -12.58
C VAL A 29 -4.31 -4.16 -11.30
N SER A 30 -5.49 -4.75 -11.40
CA SER A 30 -6.24 -5.28 -10.26
C SER A 30 -6.50 -6.77 -10.43
N ILE A 31 -6.22 -7.55 -9.38
CA ILE A 31 -6.36 -9.01 -9.34
C ILE A 31 -7.65 -9.34 -8.61
N LEU A 32 -8.49 -10.16 -9.24
CA LEU A 32 -9.78 -10.57 -8.72
C LEU A 32 -9.77 -12.05 -8.34
N SER A 33 -10.00 -12.32 -7.07
CA SER A 33 -10.37 -13.66 -6.59
C SER A 33 -11.74 -14.02 -7.14
N ASP A 34 -11.85 -15.23 -7.67
CA ASP A 34 -13.05 -15.76 -8.34
C ASP A 34 -13.66 -14.82 -9.41
N CYS A 35 -12.85 -13.92 -9.98
CA CYS A 35 -13.26 -12.90 -10.95
C CYS A 35 -14.35 -11.93 -10.45
N LYS A 36 -14.51 -11.82 -9.13
CA LYS A 36 -15.53 -11.00 -8.47
C LYS A 36 -14.96 -10.07 -7.41
N GLN A 37 -14.08 -10.58 -6.55
CA GLN A 37 -13.56 -9.81 -5.42
C GLN A 37 -12.15 -9.33 -5.75
N GLU A 38 -11.94 -8.02 -5.82
CA GLU A 38 -10.59 -7.45 -5.91
C GLU A 38 -9.82 -7.75 -4.61
N VAL A 39 -8.71 -8.48 -4.74
CA VAL A 39 -7.83 -8.86 -3.62
C VAL A 39 -6.49 -8.13 -3.63
N TYR A 40 -6.13 -7.55 -4.78
CA TYR A 40 -4.92 -6.77 -4.93
C TYR A 40 -5.08 -5.74 -6.04
N SER A 41 -4.49 -4.57 -5.86
CA SER A 41 -4.37 -3.54 -6.89
C SER A 41 -3.00 -2.88 -6.80
N THR A 42 -2.37 -2.62 -7.94
CA THR A 42 -1.05 -1.96 -7.96
C THR A 42 -1.11 -0.48 -7.57
N ALA A 43 -2.29 0.13 -7.57
CA ALA A 43 -2.46 1.54 -7.23
C ALA A 43 -3.40 1.78 -6.04
N LYS A 44 -4.24 0.82 -5.66
CA LYS A 44 -4.92 0.88 -4.35
C LYS A 44 -4.02 0.24 -3.32
N LYS A 45 -3.44 1.08 -2.46
CA LYS A 45 -2.64 0.62 -1.33
C LYS A 45 -3.57 -0.05 -0.31
N ALA A 46 -3.61 -1.38 -0.28
CA ALA A 46 -4.17 -2.13 0.83
C ALA A 46 -3.05 -2.34 1.86
N GLU A 47 -2.61 -1.27 2.51
CA GLU A 47 -1.78 -1.38 3.71
C GLU A 47 -2.74 -1.34 4.90
N ASP A 48 -3.12 -2.52 5.43
CA ASP A 48 -3.67 -2.56 6.77
C ASP A 48 -2.53 -2.23 7.75
N ILE A 49 -2.67 -1.08 8.41
CA ILE A 49 -1.67 -0.55 9.36
C ILE A 49 -1.47 -1.51 10.54
N ARG A 50 -2.44 -2.39 10.80
CA ARG A 50 -2.42 -3.34 11.92
C ARG A 50 -1.36 -4.42 11.74
N ASP A 51 -1.19 -4.94 10.53
CA ASP A 51 -0.16 -5.96 10.25
C ASP A 51 1.24 -5.35 10.12
N THR A 52 1.33 -4.11 9.61
CA THR A 52 2.61 -3.39 9.50
C THR A 52 3.17 -3.06 10.88
N ALA A 53 2.34 -2.63 11.84
CA ALA A 53 2.76 -2.36 13.21
C ALA A 53 3.24 -3.63 13.94
N ALA A 54 2.61 -4.79 13.69
CA ALA A 54 3.01 -6.07 14.27
C ALA A 54 4.37 -6.55 13.74
N GLU A 55 4.70 -6.23 12.49
CA GLU A 55 6.02 -6.51 11.88
C GLU A 55 7.08 -5.42 12.13
N GLY A 56 6.77 -4.38 12.92
CA GLY A 56 7.69 -3.25 13.14
C GLY A 56 7.89 -2.35 11.92
N LYS A 57 7.00 -2.46 10.92
CA LYS A 57 7.01 -1.66 9.69
C LYS A 57 6.08 -0.45 9.85
N GLY A 58 6.61 0.75 9.61
CA GLY A 58 5.81 1.98 9.67
C GLY A 58 6.61 3.18 10.18
N PHE A 59 5.95 4.34 10.26
CA PHE A 59 6.57 5.57 10.75
C PHE A 59 6.45 5.66 12.27
N ILE A 60 7.58 5.57 12.98
CA ILE A 60 7.66 5.80 14.42
C ILE A 60 8.08 7.26 14.66
N SER A 61 7.27 8.01 15.42
CA SER A 61 7.59 9.39 15.80
C SER A 61 8.18 9.43 17.20
N ALA A 62 9.33 10.08 17.35
CA ALA A 62 9.98 10.28 18.64
C ALA A 62 10.51 11.71 18.77
N LYS A 63 10.50 12.22 20.01
CA LYS A 63 11.18 13.47 20.35
C LYS A 63 12.68 13.19 20.47
N GLY A 64 13.43 13.49 19.40
CA GLY A 64 14.88 13.29 19.32
C GLY A 64 15.30 11.98 18.65
N LEU A 65 16.60 11.83 18.44
CA LEU A 65 17.19 10.65 17.81
C LEU A 65 17.17 9.46 18.77
N ARG A 66 16.91 8.26 18.23
CA ARG A 66 16.88 6.99 18.95
C ARG A 66 18.04 6.10 18.51
N GLU A 67 18.40 5.12 19.32
CA GLU A 67 19.41 4.12 18.96
C GLU A 67 18.79 3.04 18.07
N GLN A 68 19.56 2.51 17.12
CA GLN A 68 19.05 1.64 16.06
C GLN A 68 18.54 0.30 16.59
N LYS A 69 19.35 -0.43 17.38
CA LYS A 69 19.00 -1.76 17.90
C LYS A 69 17.79 -1.70 18.83
N SER A 70 17.68 -0.65 19.63
CA SER A 70 16.54 -0.40 20.50
C SER A 70 15.25 -0.12 19.74
N VAL A 71 15.32 0.37 18.50
CA VAL A 71 14.14 0.66 17.67
C VAL A 71 13.79 -0.52 16.79
N THR A 72 14.78 -1.16 16.16
CA THR A 72 14.53 -2.29 15.25
C THR A 72 14.38 -3.61 16.00
N SER A 73 14.88 -3.73 17.23
CA SER A 73 14.89 -4.97 18.01
C SER A 73 15.42 -6.17 17.22
N ASP A 74 16.43 -5.93 16.37
CA ASP A 74 17.00 -6.89 15.42
C ASP A 74 15.98 -7.50 14.43
N ALA A 75 14.77 -6.94 14.32
CA ALA A 75 13.76 -7.34 13.33
C ALA A 75 14.10 -6.84 11.91
N SER A 76 15.02 -5.89 11.77
CA SER A 76 15.48 -5.35 10.48
C SER A 76 16.89 -4.77 10.58
N ASP A 77 17.65 -4.90 9.48
CA ASP A 77 19.02 -4.37 9.34
C ASP A 77 19.06 -2.85 9.08
N TYR A 78 17.94 -2.25 8.68
CA TYR A 78 17.88 -0.85 8.24
C TYR A 78 16.92 -0.01 9.10
N LEU A 79 17.31 1.24 9.37
CA LEU A 79 16.49 2.25 10.03
C LEU A 79 16.64 3.62 9.34
N TRP A 80 15.52 4.27 9.01
CA TRP A 80 15.49 5.57 8.34
C TRP A 80 15.05 6.68 9.32
N TYR A 81 15.87 7.73 9.47
CA TYR A 81 15.49 8.92 10.23
C TYR A 81 14.89 9.98 9.32
N MET A 82 13.75 10.54 9.72
CA MET A 82 13.07 11.63 9.02
C MET A 82 12.64 12.67 10.05
N THR A 83 12.88 13.96 9.75
CA THR A 83 12.36 15.08 10.53
C THR A 83 11.64 16.05 9.62
N ARG A 84 10.65 16.76 10.16
CA ARG A 84 10.01 17.87 9.45
C ARG A 84 10.78 19.14 9.77
N SER A 85 11.34 19.78 8.76
CA SER A 85 11.80 21.16 8.90
C SER A 85 10.57 22.06 8.91
N ILE A 86 10.39 22.83 9.98
CA ILE A 86 9.42 23.93 10.00
C ILE A 86 10.25 25.18 9.69
N ALA A 87 10.04 25.73 8.50
CA ALA A 87 10.53 27.05 8.10
C ALA A 87 9.39 28.08 8.23
#